data_AF-D4GY72-F1
#
_entry.id   AF-D4GY72-F1
#
_cell.length_a   1.000
_cell.length_b   1.000
_cell.length_c   1.000
_cell.angle_alpha   90.00
_cell.angle_beta   90.00
_cell.angle_gamma   90.00
#
_symmetry.space_group_name_H-M   'P 1'
#
loop_
_entity.id
_entity.type
_entity.pdbx_description
1 polymer ?
#
loop_
_entity_poly.entity_id
_entity_poly.type
_entity_poly.pdbx_seq_one_letter_code
_entity_poly.pdbx_strand_id
1 'polypeptide(L)' 'MGHGATASPKRDVVTISMLVLAGPFLATSRPVTAIIGALFGAAGVYGTVESLAAAVAAYLDA' A
#
# COMPACT_ATOMS: atom_id res chain seq x y z
N MET A 1 40.42 10.86 5.41
CA MET A 1 39.28 11.78 5.68
C MET A 1 38.21 11.46 4.66
N GLY A 2 37.21 10.67 5.06
CA GLY A 2 36.23 10.10 4.15
C GLY A 2 35.37 11.18 3.50
N HIS A 3 35.17 11.09 2.19
CA HIS A 3 34.25 11.93 1.44
C HIS A 3 32.86 11.78 2.06
N GLY A 4 32.42 12.78 2.81
CA GLY A 4 31.04 12.91 3.24
C GLY A 4 30.18 13.04 1.99
N ALA A 5 29.53 11.95 1.59
CA ALA A 5 28.47 11.99 0.61
C ALA A 5 27.46 13.01 1.13
N THR A 6 27.33 14.13 0.43
CA THR A 6 26.27 15.11 0.69
C THR A 6 24.95 14.34 0.54
N ALA A 7 24.36 13.96 1.67
CA ALA A 7 23.07 13.32 1.70
C ALA A 7 22.07 14.31 1.10
N SER A 8 21.69 14.10 -0.15
CA SER A 8 20.69 14.93 -0.82
C SER A 8 19.41 14.79 -0.02
N PRO A 9 18.82 15.87 0.52
CA PRO A 9 17.59 15.78 1.31
C PRO A 9 16.46 15.06 0.58
N LYS A 10 16.43 15.20 -0.75
CA LYS A 10 15.50 14.47 -1.62
C LYS A 10 15.74 12.96 -1.60
N ARG A 11 17.00 12.53 -1.61
CA ARG A 11 17.38 11.11 -1.55
C ARG A 11 17.00 10.50 -0.20
N ASP A 12 17.24 11.22 0.90
CA ASP A 12 16.92 10.74 2.24
C ASP A 12 15.41 10.61 2.44
N VAL A 13 14.63 11.59 1.99
CA VAL A 13 13.16 11.52 2.03
C VAL A 13 12.64 10.33 1.22
N VAL A 14 13.18 10.10 0.02
CA VAL A 14 12.81 8.93 -0.80
C VAL A 14 13.17 7.63 -0.08
N THR A 15 14.37 7.53 0.49
CA THR A 15 14.82 6.33 1.20
C THR A 15 13.98 6.05 2.45
N ILE A 16 13.67 7.07 3.25
CA ILE A 16 12.82 6.93 4.44
C ILE A 16 11.39 6.58 4.03
N SER A 17 10.84 7.21 2.99
CA SER A 17 9.49 6.91 2.51
C SER A 17 9.38 5.48 2.01
N MET A 18 10.36 5.02 1.24
CA MET A 18 10.45 3.62 0.80
C MET A 18 10.57 2.67 1.99
N LEU A 19 11.37 3.00 3.01
CA LEU A 19 11.51 2.17 4.20
C LEU A 19 10.22 2.11 5.03
N VAL A 20 9.47 3.21 5.13
CA VAL A 20 8.17 3.23 5.83
C VAL A 20 7.13 2.42 5.05
N LEU A 21 7.07 2.55 3.72
CA LEU A 21 6.16 1.76 2.88
C LEU A 21 6.53 0.27 2.85
N ALA A 22 7.82 -0.05 2.78
CA ALA A 22 8.29 -1.43 2.66
C ALA A 22 8.52 -2.11 4.02
N GLY A 23 8.65 -1.34 5.11
CA GLY A 23 8.95 -1.81 6.46
C GLY A 23 8.04 -2.93 6.94
N PRO A 24 6.70 -2.83 6.78
CA PRO A 24 5.77 -3.91 7.12
C PRO A 24 6.06 -5.21 6.36
N PHE A 25 6.55 -5.14 5.12
CA PHE A 25 6.82 -6.28 4.25
C PHE A 25 8.24 -6.85 4.41
N LEU A 26 9.18 -6.04 4.91
CA LEU A 26 10.56 -6.43 5.21
C LEU A 26 10.65 -7.21 6.54
N ALA A 27 9.74 -6.94 7.47
CA ALA A 27 9.67 -7.63 8.77
C ALA A 27 8.93 -8.98 8.70
N THR A 28 8.26 -9.29 7.58
CA THR A 28 7.49 -10.53 7.38
C THR A 28 8.15 -11.47 6.39
N SER A 29 7.98 -12.77 6.61
CA SER A 29 8.42 -13.78 5.65
C SER A 29 7.61 -13.67 4.34
N ARG A 30 8.20 -14.08 3.22
CA ARG A 30 7.54 -14.11 1.89
C ARG A 30 6.10 -14.65 1.91
N PRO A 31 5.78 -15.78 2.59
CA PRO A 31 4.39 -16.27 2.65
C PRO A 31 3.46 -15.34 3.43
N VAL A 32 3.93 -14.72 4.52
CA VAL A 32 3.11 -13.79 5.31
C VAL A 32 2.80 -12.52 4.51
N THR A 33 3.79 -11.99 3.79
CA THR A 33 3.61 -10.86 2.86
C THR A 33 2.57 -11.18 1.77
N ALA A 34 2.59 -12.40 1.22
CA ALA A 34 1.60 -12.83 0.23
C ALA A 34 0.18 -12.90 0.83
N ILE A 35 0.05 -13.39 2.07
CA ILE A 35 -1.24 -13.43 2.78
C ILE A 35 -1.78 -12.02 3.03
N ILE A 36 -0.94 -11.10 3.49
CA ILE A 36 -1.33 -9.69 3.69
C ILE A 36 -1.80 -9.07 2.37
N GLY A 37 -1.06 -9.28 1.28
CA GLY A 37 -1.45 -8.82 -0.05
C GLY A 37 -2.80 -9.40 -0.51
N ALA A 38 -3.03 -10.70 -0.29
CA ALA A 38 -4.30 -11.35 -0.62
C ALA A 38 -5.48 -10.78 0.19
N LEU A 39 -5.28 -10.51 1.49
CA LEU A 39 -6.31 -9.91 2.35
C LEU A 39 -6.66 -8.49 1.90
N PHE A 40 -5.67 -7.67 1.56
CA PHE A 40 -5.89 -6.33 1.01
C PHE A 40 -6.64 -6.39 -0.33
N GLY A 41 -6.29 -7.33 -1.21
CA GLY A 41 -7.01 -7.55 -2.46
C GLY A 41 -8.47 -7.93 -2.23
N ALA A 42 -8.74 -8.86 -1.31
CA ALA A 42 -10.09 -9.28 -0.97
C ALA A 42 -10.94 -8.14 -0.37
N ALA A 43 -10.37 -7.36 0.55
CA ALA A 43 -11.04 -6.20 1.12
C ALA A 43 -11.37 -5.14 0.06
N GLY A 44 -10.45 -4.90 -0.87
CA GLY A 44 -10.67 -4.00 -2.01
C GLY A 44 -11.83 -4.47 -2.90
N VAL A 45 -11.85 -5.75 -3.27
CA VAL A 45 -12.94 -6.33 -4.09
C VAL A 45 -14.28 -6.27 -3.37
N TYR A 46 -14.32 -6.54 -2.07
CA TYR A 46 -15.55 -6.44 -1.29
C TYR A 46 -16.10 -5.01 -1.32
N GLY A 47 -15.25 -4.01 -1.06
CA GLY A 47 -15.65 -2.60 -1.09
C GLY A 47 -16.09 -2.11 -2.47
N THR A 48 -15.49 -2.60 -3.56
CA THR A 48 -15.94 -2.25 -4.92
C THR A 48 -17.30 -2.84 -5.25
N VAL A 49 -17.57 -4.08 -4.83
CA VAL A 49 -18.89 -4.71 -5.00
C VAL A 49 -19.95 -3.94 -4.20
N GLU A 50 -19.65 -3.55 -2.97
CA GLU A 50 -20.55 -2.76 -2.14
C GLU A 50 -20.85 -1.38 -2.77
N SER A 51 -19.82 -0.68 -3.24
CA SER A 51 -19.98 0.60 -3.93
C SER A 51 -20.80 0.46 -5.23
N LEU A 52 -20.57 -0.60 -5.99
CA LEU A 52 -21.35 -0.90 -7.20
C LEU A 52 -22.81 -1.18 -6.87
N ALA A 53 -23.08 -1.98 -5.84
CA ALA A 53 -24.44 -2.28 -5.39
C ALA A 53 -25.17 -1.00 -4.96
N ALA A 54 -24.51 -0.11 -4.22
CA ALA A 54 -25.07 1.18 -3.83
C ALA A 54 -25.39 2.06 -5.05
N ALA A 55 -24.49 2.11 -6.03
CA ALA A 55 -24.70 2.87 -7.27
C ALA A 55 -25.86 2.32 -8.11
N VAL A 56 -25.98 0.99 -8.22
CA VAL A 56 -27.10 0.35 -8.93
C VAL A 56 -28.42 0.60 -8.20
N ALA A 57 -28.46 0.52 -6.87
CA ALA A 57 -29.65 0.84 -6.10
C ALA A 57 -30.10 2.28 -6.32
N ALA A 58 -29.17 3.23 -6.30
CA ALA A 58 -29.46 4.65 -6.58
C ALA A 58 -29.97 4.88 -8.02
N TYR A 59 -29.47 4.11 -9.00
CA TYR A 59 -29.95 4.20 -10.38
C TYR A 59 -31.38 3.68 -10.55
N LEU A 60 -31.75 2.62 -9.81
CA LEU A 60 -33.10 2.06 -9.88
C LEU A 60 -34.15 2.91 -9.15
N ASP A 61 -33.72 3.74 -8.19
CA ASP A 61 -34.57 4.65 -7.43
C ASP A 61 -34.77 6.01 -8.12
N ALA A 62 -34.00 6.29 -9.18
CA ALA A 62 -34.05 7.53 -9.98
C ALA A 62 -34.94 7.39 -11.22
#